data_AF-F2C8Z0-F1
#
_entry.id   AF-F2C8Z0-F1
#
_cell.length_a   1.000
_cell.length_b   1.000
_cell.length_c   1.000
_cell.angle_alpha   90.00
_cell.angle_beta   90.00
_cell.angle_gamma   90.00
#
_symmetry.space_group_name_H-M   'P 1'
#
loop_
_entity.id
_entity.type
_entity.pdbx_description
1 polymer ?
#
loop_
_entity_poly.entity_id
_entity_poly.type
_entity_poly.pdbx_seq_one_letter_code
_entity_poly.pdbx_strand_id
1 'polypeptide(L)'
;MSLLQRTIKLVLATCLAAWLADFLGLAYSTSAGIIAILSVTDTRRSTAKLAGNRFLSTLLALAIGSLAFHFLGFNLGALAIYIAIYVPLAFRLGWEIGITPSTVLVTHLLLEKSTSWSLLGNELALFLIGTGFALLANLYMPSRQQEIDSYHEQVEEQLKKILLRFEYFLKSGDGRNDAALIKELDKILQQALQLVYLDHSNHLFHQTNYHIHYFEMRQAQNRILQDMASNINNCHLAASESLILARLFSQTAKQLSQENPARDLLDEIDNYLTVFRERPLPKTRQEFETRAMLLQLLRDLETFIRIKVEFYENYQKVQAN
;
A
#
# COMPACT_ATOMS: atom_id res chain seq x y z
N MET A 1 0.49 -10.36 7.27
CA MET A 1 0.53 -11.20 8.49
C MET A 1 -0.31 -12.43 8.20
N SER A 2 0.21 -13.64 8.44
CA SER A 2 -0.58 -14.85 8.21
C SER A 2 -1.76 -14.90 9.19
N LEU A 3 -2.83 -15.65 8.84
CA LEU A 3 -3.98 -15.84 9.72
C LEU A 3 -3.54 -16.36 11.10
N LEU A 4 -2.60 -17.32 11.12
CA LEU A 4 -2.06 -17.91 12.35
C LEU A 4 -1.34 -16.87 13.23
N GLN A 5 -0.49 -16.03 12.64
CA GLN A 5 0.18 -14.96 13.38
C GLN A 5 -0.83 -13.96 13.96
N ARG A 6 -1.87 -13.62 13.19
CA ARG A 6 -2.96 -12.75 13.66
C ARG A 6 -3.69 -13.37 14.85
N THR A 7 -4.05 -14.64 14.76
CA THR A 7 -4.76 -15.36 15.82
C THR A 7 -3.94 -15.42 17.10
N ILE A 8 -2.66 -15.82 17.03
CA ILE A 8 -1.78 -15.88 18.21
C ILE A 8 -1.69 -14.52 18.89
N LYS A 9 -1.51 -13.47 18.10
CA LYS A 9 -1.39 -12.10 18.58
C LYS A 9 -2.65 -11.61 19.29
N LEU A 10 -3.83 -11.89 18.73
CA LEU A 10 -5.12 -11.55 19.34
C LEU A 10 -5.32 -12.32 20.65
N VAL A 11 -5.06 -13.63 20.65
CA VAL A 11 -5.19 -14.48 21.84
C VAL A 11 -4.28 -13.99 22.96
N LEU A 12 -2.99 -13.77 22.68
CA LEU A 12 -2.03 -13.30 23.68
C LEU A 12 -2.41 -11.92 24.23
N ALA A 13 -2.73 -10.95 23.37
CA ALA A 13 -3.13 -9.62 23.82
C ALA A 13 -4.37 -9.67 24.74
N THR A 14 -5.36 -10.47 24.36
CA THR A 14 -6.63 -10.62 25.11
C THR A 14 -6.41 -11.28 26.45
N CYS A 15 -5.78 -12.45 26.47
CA CYS A 15 -5.59 -13.25 27.69
C CYS A 15 -4.66 -12.54 28.68
N LEU A 16 -3.55 -11.98 28.20
CA LEU A 16 -2.60 -11.29 29.08
C LEU A 16 -3.18 -10.00 29.65
N ALA A 17 -3.99 -9.26 28.88
CA ALA A 17 -4.70 -8.08 29.39
C ALA A 17 -5.70 -8.45 30.49
N ALA A 18 -6.53 -9.47 30.25
CA ALA A 18 -7.51 -9.92 31.23
C ALA A 18 -6.85 -10.46 32.51
N TRP A 19 -5.80 -11.28 32.38
CA TRP A 19 -5.04 -11.78 33.52
C TRP A 19 -4.33 -10.69 34.30
N LEU A 20 -3.75 -9.69 33.64
CA LEU A 20 -3.13 -8.59 34.36
C LEU A 20 -4.17 -7.75 35.12
N ALA A 21 -5.32 -7.47 34.50
CA ALA A 21 -6.41 -6.74 35.17
C ALA A 21 -6.94 -7.51 36.39
N ASP A 22 -7.11 -8.82 36.25
CA ASP A 22 -7.54 -9.72 37.32
C ASP A 22 -6.52 -9.78 38.47
N PHE A 23 -5.23 -9.92 38.13
CA PHE A 23 -4.13 -9.92 39.09
C PHE A 23 -4.03 -8.61 39.89
N LEU A 24 -4.35 -7.48 39.26
CA LEU A 24 -4.40 -6.17 39.92
C LEU A 24 -5.69 -5.94 40.72
N GLY A 25 -6.62 -6.91 40.73
CA GLY A 25 -7.88 -6.83 41.47
C GLY A 25 -8.90 -5.87 40.86
N LEU A 26 -8.81 -5.58 39.56
CA LEU A 26 -9.77 -4.71 38.88
C LEU A 26 -11.11 -5.43 38.67
N ALA A 27 -12.21 -4.72 38.90
CA ALA A 27 -13.54 -5.22 38.57
C ALA A 27 -13.68 -5.31 37.04
N TYR A 28 -14.46 -6.28 36.55
CA TYR A 28 -14.67 -6.53 35.12
C TYR A 28 -13.38 -6.76 34.33
N SER A 29 -12.44 -7.54 34.88
CA SER A 29 -11.14 -7.86 34.26
C SER A 29 -11.23 -8.38 32.82
N THR A 30 -12.29 -9.13 32.47
CA THR A 30 -12.56 -9.59 31.10
C THR A 30 -12.75 -8.46 30.09
N SER A 31 -13.24 -7.29 30.53
CA SER A 31 -13.39 -6.11 29.67
C SER A 31 -12.04 -5.56 29.21
N ALA A 32 -10.96 -5.69 29.99
CA ALA A 32 -9.61 -5.37 29.51
C ALA A 32 -9.19 -6.25 28.32
N GLY A 33 -9.56 -7.55 28.36
CA GLY A 33 -9.37 -8.47 27.24
C GLY A 33 -10.18 -8.07 26.01
N ILE A 34 -11.47 -7.71 26.18
CA ILE A 34 -12.32 -7.23 25.08
C ILE A 34 -11.76 -5.94 24.46
N ILE A 35 -11.28 -5.01 25.29
CA ILE A 35 -10.61 -3.79 24.80
C ILE A 35 -9.35 -4.15 24.02
N ALA A 36 -8.54 -5.10 24.51
CA ALA A 36 -7.33 -5.55 23.82
C ALA A 36 -7.65 -6.13 22.44
N ILE A 37 -8.57 -7.09 22.33
CA ILE A 37 -8.91 -7.72 21.04
C ILE A 37 -9.46 -6.71 20.04
N LEU A 38 -10.29 -5.77 20.50
CA LEU A 38 -10.82 -4.70 19.66
C LEU A 38 -9.74 -3.69 19.27
N SER A 39 -8.68 -3.54 20.06
CA SER A 39 -7.59 -2.56 19.84
C SER A 39 -6.44 -3.07 18.99
N VAL A 40 -6.30 -4.39 18.80
CA VAL A 40 -5.26 -4.95 17.93
C VAL A 40 -5.60 -4.66 16.46
N THR A 41 -4.76 -3.85 15.81
CA THR A 41 -4.88 -3.54 14.37
C THR A 41 -3.74 -4.13 13.54
N ASP A 42 -3.79 -3.95 12.22
CA ASP A 42 -2.82 -4.57 11.29
C ASP A 42 -1.49 -3.80 11.17
N THR A 43 -1.41 -2.53 11.59
CA THR A 43 -0.18 -1.70 11.40
C THR A 43 0.17 -0.91 12.66
N ARG A 44 1.47 -0.80 13.02
CA ARG A 44 1.93 -0.10 14.23
C ARG A 44 1.44 1.35 14.31
N ARG A 45 1.56 2.08 13.19
CA ARG A 45 1.16 3.48 13.10
C ARG A 45 -0.35 3.67 13.26
N SER A 46 -1.15 2.77 12.69
CA SER A 46 -2.60 2.83 12.90
C SER A 46 -2.94 2.58 14.36
N THR A 47 -2.33 1.59 15.02
CA THR A 47 -2.63 1.27 16.42
C THR A 47 -2.36 2.44 17.35
N ALA A 48 -1.23 3.12 17.20
CA ALA A 48 -0.89 4.27 18.04
C ALA A 48 -1.86 5.43 17.84
N LYS A 49 -2.15 5.78 16.57
CA LYS A 49 -3.13 6.84 16.25
C LYS A 49 -4.52 6.50 16.80
N LEU A 50 -4.96 5.27 16.60
CA LEU A 50 -6.26 4.79 17.05
C LEU A 50 -6.34 4.73 18.58
N ALA A 51 -5.28 4.32 19.26
CA ALA A 51 -5.21 4.29 20.73
C ALA A 51 -5.44 5.69 21.32
N GLY A 52 -4.87 6.74 20.72
CA GLY A 52 -5.11 8.13 21.11
C GLY A 52 -6.59 8.54 20.95
N ASN A 53 -7.17 8.28 19.78
CA ASN A 53 -8.60 8.57 19.55
C ASN A 53 -9.51 7.81 20.51
N ARG A 54 -9.19 6.54 20.80
CA ARG A 54 -9.93 5.72 21.76
C ARG A 54 -9.84 6.27 23.17
N PHE A 55 -8.65 6.70 23.60
CA PHE A 55 -8.46 7.28 24.93
C PHE A 55 -9.32 8.54 25.11
N LEU A 56 -9.30 9.46 24.15
CA LEU A 56 -10.15 10.66 24.17
C LEU A 56 -11.64 10.31 24.13
N SER A 57 -12.01 9.31 23.31
CA SER A 57 -13.39 8.80 23.24
C SER A 57 -13.87 8.23 24.58
N THR A 58 -13.01 7.49 25.29
CA THR A 58 -13.32 6.89 26.59
C THR A 58 -13.47 7.95 27.67
N LEU A 59 -12.60 8.96 27.70
CA LEU A 59 -12.74 10.09 28.63
C LEU A 59 -14.07 10.83 28.40
N LEU A 60 -14.41 11.10 27.14
CA LEU A 60 -15.67 11.74 26.79
C LEU A 60 -16.88 10.88 27.19
N ALA A 61 -16.82 9.57 26.92
CA ALA A 61 -17.88 8.63 27.26
C ALA A 61 -18.13 8.57 28.77
N LEU A 62 -17.08 8.42 29.58
CA LEU A 62 -17.19 8.38 31.04
C LEU A 62 -17.71 9.71 31.60
N ALA A 63 -17.31 10.85 31.04
CA ALA A 63 -17.82 12.16 31.46
C ALA A 63 -19.32 12.30 31.17
N ILE A 64 -19.76 12.02 29.93
CA ILE A 64 -21.18 12.12 29.55
C ILE A 64 -22.01 11.08 30.31
N GLY A 65 -21.53 9.85 30.41
CA GLY A 65 -22.21 8.77 31.14
C GLY A 65 -22.38 9.10 32.62
N SER A 66 -21.34 9.62 33.26
CA SER A 66 -21.40 10.07 34.66
C SER A 66 -22.42 11.18 34.86
N LEU A 67 -22.46 12.18 33.96
CA LEU A 67 -23.44 13.26 34.03
C LEU A 67 -24.87 12.73 33.83
N ALA A 68 -25.08 11.87 32.83
CA ALA A 68 -26.39 11.27 32.55
C ALA A 68 -26.92 10.48 33.76
N PHE A 69 -26.10 9.60 34.34
CA PHE A 69 -26.52 8.81 35.50
C PHE A 69 -26.67 9.64 36.78
N HIS A 70 -25.91 10.72 36.93
CA HIS A 70 -26.06 11.65 38.05
C HIS A 70 -27.44 12.35 38.01
N PHE A 71 -27.88 12.85 36.85
CA PHE A 71 -29.13 13.60 36.74
C PHE A 71 -30.38 12.73 36.55
N LEU A 72 -30.25 11.59 35.87
CA LEU A 72 -31.39 10.77 35.44
C LEU A 72 -31.48 9.43 36.20
N GLY A 73 -30.49 9.14 37.05
CA GLY A 73 -30.36 7.89 37.79
C GLY A 73 -29.82 6.73 36.94
N PHE A 74 -29.59 5.60 37.60
CA PHE A 74 -29.02 4.39 36.98
C PHE A 74 -30.12 3.49 36.39
N ASN A 75 -30.63 3.88 35.21
CA ASN A 75 -31.63 3.13 34.46
C ASN A 75 -31.35 3.15 32.95
N LEU A 76 -32.09 2.35 32.19
CA LEU A 76 -31.93 2.24 30.74
C LEU A 76 -32.27 3.54 29.99
N GLY A 77 -33.17 4.38 30.53
CA GLY A 77 -33.49 5.68 29.93
C GLY A 77 -32.30 6.63 29.98
N ALA A 78 -31.59 6.68 31.10
CA ALA A 78 -30.34 7.44 31.23
C ALA A 78 -29.26 6.95 30.27
N LEU A 79 -29.12 5.62 30.09
CA LEU A 79 -28.20 5.04 29.12
C LEU A 79 -28.56 5.44 27.67
N ALA A 80 -29.85 5.42 27.32
CA ALA A 80 -30.31 5.83 25.99
C ALA A 80 -29.99 7.30 25.71
N ILE A 81 -30.19 8.18 26.69
CA ILE A 81 -29.83 9.61 26.59
C ILE A 81 -28.32 9.79 26.47
N TYR A 82 -27.52 9.06 27.26
CA TYR A 82 -26.06 9.03 27.12
C TYR A 82 -25.65 8.68 25.69
N ILE A 83 -26.18 7.58 25.11
CA ILE A 83 -25.86 7.14 23.74
C ILE A 83 -26.25 8.22 22.73
N ALA A 84 -27.45 8.79 22.85
CA ALA A 84 -27.97 9.83 21.95
C ALA A 84 -27.09 11.09 21.93
N ILE A 85 -26.38 11.39 23.01
CA ILE A 85 -25.46 12.53 23.10
C ILE A 85 -24.04 12.13 22.70
N TYR A 86 -23.52 11.04 23.26
CA TYR A 86 -22.13 10.63 23.08
C TYR A 86 -21.82 10.21 21.64
N VAL A 87 -22.68 9.42 21.00
CA VAL A 87 -22.40 8.87 19.66
C VAL A 87 -22.24 9.98 18.61
N PRO A 88 -23.17 10.96 18.48
CA PRO A 88 -22.99 12.06 17.54
C PRO A 88 -21.74 12.92 17.82
N LEU A 89 -21.41 13.13 19.09
CA LEU A 89 -20.19 13.86 19.47
C LEU A 89 -18.92 13.10 19.08
N ALA A 90 -18.88 11.79 19.33
CA ALA A 90 -17.76 10.94 18.93
C ALA A 90 -17.55 10.97 17.40
N PHE A 91 -18.62 10.93 16.60
CA PHE A 91 -18.52 11.07 15.15
C PHE A 91 -18.02 12.45 14.72
N ARG A 92 -18.54 13.54 15.31
CA ARG A 92 -18.10 14.91 14.97
C ARG A 92 -16.61 15.15 15.29
N LEU A 93 -16.08 14.47 16.30
CA LEU A 93 -14.69 14.60 16.74
C LEU A 93 -13.73 13.60 16.06
N GLY A 94 -14.26 12.67 15.23
CA GLY A 94 -13.45 11.62 14.59
C GLY A 94 -12.97 10.52 15.55
N TRP A 95 -13.73 10.27 16.63
CA TRP A 95 -13.44 9.32 17.70
C TRP A 95 -14.40 8.12 17.70
N GLU A 96 -15.06 7.85 16.58
CA GLU A 96 -16.08 6.82 16.41
C GLU A 96 -15.57 5.41 16.73
N ILE A 97 -14.28 5.16 16.49
CA ILE A 97 -13.66 3.86 16.77
C ILE A 97 -13.62 3.51 18.27
N GLY A 98 -13.80 4.51 19.13
CA GLY A 98 -13.87 4.34 20.58
C GLY A 98 -15.28 4.08 21.11
N ILE A 99 -16.33 4.21 20.28
CA ILE A 99 -17.74 4.13 20.73
C ILE A 99 -18.02 2.80 21.41
N THR A 100 -17.72 1.68 20.74
CA THR A 100 -18.00 0.34 21.25
C THR A 100 -17.28 0.05 22.57
N PRO A 101 -15.93 0.12 22.67
CA PRO A 101 -15.25 -0.18 23.93
C PRO A 101 -15.60 0.81 25.05
N SER A 102 -15.79 2.10 24.74
CA SER A 102 -16.13 3.09 25.77
C SER A 102 -17.55 2.91 26.31
N THR A 103 -18.49 2.48 25.47
CA THR A 103 -19.86 2.19 25.90
C THR A 103 -19.89 0.99 26.84
N VAL A 104 -19.07 -0.04 26.61
CA VAL A 104 -18.94 -1.18 27.57
C VAL A 104 -18.53 -0.68 28.95
N LEU A 105 -17.54 0.21 29.05
CA LEU A 105 -17.11 0.78 30.32
C LEU A 105 -18.22 1.59 31.00
N VAL A 106 -18.98 2.38 30.23
CA VAL A 106 -20.13 3.13 30.76
C VAL A 106 -21.24 2.18 31.26
N THR A 107 -21.40 0.98 30.68
CA THR A 107 -22.37 0.01 31.21
C THR A 107 -21.97 -0.54 32.58
N HIS A 108 -20.70 -0.58 32.95
CA HIS A 108 -20.30 -0.93 34.31
C HIS A 108 -20.79 0.11 35.32
N LEU A 109 -20.79 1.40 34.99
CA LEU A 109 -21.37 2.45 35.85
C LEU A 109 -22.87 2.22 36.11
N LEU A 110 -23.59 1.76 35.07
CA LEU A 110 -25.01 1.41 35.18
C LEU A 110 -25.24 0.19 36.07
N LEU A 111 -24.41 -0.86 35.91
CA LEU A 111 -24.52 -2.11 36.64
C LEU A 111 -24.20 -1.93 38.14
N GLU A 112 -23.10 -1.23 38.44
CA GLU A 112 -22.66 -0.92 39.80
C GLU A 112 -23.48 0.20 40.45
N LYS A 113 -24.35 0.87 39.68
CA LYS A 113 -25.14 2.02 40.11
C LYS A 113 -24.30 3.09 40.81
N SER A 114 -23.12 3.37 40.26
CA SER A 114 -22.14 4.25 40.87
C SER A 114 -21.37 5.05 39.81
N THR A 115 -20.97 6.26 40.17
CA THR A 115 -20.05 7.12 39.40
C THR A 115 -18.86 7.57 40.26
N SER A 116 -18.53 6.77 41.28
CA SER A 116 -17.43 7.05 42.20
C SER A 116 -16.08 7.16 41.48
N TRP A 117 -15.18 7.99 42.02
CA TRP A 117 -13.82 8.15 41.50
C TRP A 117 -13.04 6.82 41.45
N SER A 118 -13.30 5.90 42.39
CA SER A 118 -12.72 4.55 42.39
C SER A 118 -13.19 3.73 41.18
N LEU A 119 -14.47 3.78 40.84
CA LEU A 119 -15.01 3.07 39.69
C LEU A 119 -14.54 3.69 38.37
N LEU A 120 -14.51 5.03 38.26
CA LEU A 120 -13.95 5.70 37.09
C LEU A 120 -12.46 5.38 36.90
N GLY A 121 -11.70 5.30 38.00
CA GLY A 121 -10.31 4.84 37.98
C GLY A 121 -10.17 3.39 37.51
N ASN A 122 -11.07 2.50 37.94
CA ASN A 122 -11.14 1.11 37.46
C ASN A 122 -11.35 1.05 35.94
N GLU A 123 -12.34 1.78 35.41
CA GLU A 123 -12.63 1.80 33.97
C GLU A 123 -11.46 2.32 33.13
N LEU A 124 -10.79 3.38 33.60
CA LEU A 124 -9.59 3.88 32.96
C LEU A 124 -8.44 2.87 33.01
N ALA A 125 -8.25 2.17 34.13
CA ALA A 125 -7.23 1.14 34.26
C ALA A 125 -7.48 -0.04 33.30
N LEU A 126 -8.73 -0.53 33.20
CA LEU A 126 -9.11 -1.56 32.23
C LEU A 126 -8.80 -1.13 30.79
N PHE A 127 -9.16 0.11 30.44
CA PHE A 127 -8.87 0.66 29.13
C PHE A 127 -7.37 0.71 28.82
N LEU A 128 -6.57 1.22 29.77
CA LEU A 128 -5.13 1.36 29.61
C LEU A 128 -4.43 0.01 29.51
N ILE A 129 -4.82 -0.98 30.32
CA ILE A 129 -4.28 -2.34 30.25
C ILE A 129 -4.62 -2.98 28.90
N GLY A 130 -5.89 -2.95 28.49
CA GLY A 130 -6.31 -3.54 27.23
C GLY A 130 -5.63 -2.91 26.02
N THR A 131 -5.61 -1.58 25.96
CA THR A 131 -4.94 -0.83 24.89
C THR A 131 -3.42 -1.01 24.93
N GLY A 132 -2.83 -1.08 26.12
CA GLY A 132 -1.41 -1.31 26.33
C GLY A 132 -0.95 -2.66 25.75
N PHE A 133 -1.67 -3.75 26.07
CA PHE A 133 -1.36 -5.06 25.50
C PHE A 133 -1.60 -5.12 23.98
N ALA A 134 -2.61 -4.42 23.46
CA ALA A 134 -2.79 -4.32 22.01
C ALA A 134 -1.61 -3.61 21.32
N LEU A 135 -1.09 -2.54 21.94
CA LEU A 135 0.11 -1.85 21.45
C LEU A 135 1.35 -2.75 21.54
N LEU A 136 1.57 -3.43 22.67
CA LEU A 136 2.68 -4.37 22.85
C LEU A 136 2.65 -5.50 21.82
N ALA A 137 1.48 -6.09 21.60
CA ALA A 137 1.29 -7.11 20.58
C ALA A 137 1.62 -6.57 19.18
N ASN A 138 1.31 -5.30 18.91
CA ASN A 138 1.59 -4.64 17.65
C ASN A 138 3.05 -4.20 17.48
N LEU A 139 3.85 -4.13 18.55
CA LEU A 139 5.29 -3.88 18.44
C LEU A 139 6.02 -4.96 17.65
N TYR A 140 5.53 -6.20 17.61
CA TYR A 140 6.12 -7.24 16.78
C TYR A 140 5.46 -7.28 15.39
N MET A 141 6.20 -6.83 14.36
CA MET A 141 5.84 -7.00 12.95
C MET A 141 7.06 -7.50 12.19
N PRO A 142 7.00 -8.69 11.58
CA PRO A 142 8.09 -9.21 10.78
C PRO A 142 8.29 -8.34 9.53
N SER A 143 9.54 -8.12 9.14
CA SER A 143 9.89 -7.47 7.88
C SER A 143 9.37 -8.29 6.70
N ARG A 144 8.91 -7.62 5.66
CA ARG A 144 8.49 -8.25 4.41
C ARG A 144 9.54 -8.16 3.29
N GLN A 145 10.80 -7.89 3.65
CA GLN A 145 11.85 -7.62 2.67
C GLN A 145 12.01 -8.74 1.64
N GLN A 146 12.05 -10.01 2.06
CA GLN A 146 12.18 -11.15 1.15
C GLN A 146 11.02 -11.23 0.13
N GLU A 147 9.80 -10.88 0.55
CA GLU A 147 8.63 -10.86 -0.33
C GLU A 147 8.73 -9.70 -1.33
N ILE A 148 9.21 -8.53 -0.87
CA ILE A 148 9.48 -7.37 -1.71
C ILE A 148 10.56 -7.68 -2.75
N ASP A 149 11.67 -8.31 -2.35
CA ASP A 149 12.79 -8.70 -3.22
C ASP A 149 12.32 -9.73 -4.27
N SER A 150 11.42 -10.64 -3.90
CA SER A 150 10.81 -11.55 -4.87
C SER A 150 9.95 -10.81 -5.91
N TYR A 151 9.17 -9.81 -5.50
CA TYR A 151 8.37 -9.00 -6.44
C TYR A 151 9.25 -8.21 -7.41
N HIS A 152 10.39 -7.72 -6.92
CA HIS A 152 11.42 -7.06 -7.71
C HIS A 152 11.92 -7.95 -8.86
N GLU A 153 12.29 -9.19 -8.55
CA GLU A 153 12.74 -10.18 -9.55
C GLU A 153 11.62 -10.52 -10.55
N GLN A 154 10.42 -10.79 -10.05
CA GLN A 154 9.27 -11.15 -10.90
C GLN A 154 8.91 -10.02 -11.88
N VAL A 155 8.88 -8.77 -11.43
CA VAL A 155 8.60 -7.60 -12.27
C VAL A 155 9.67 -7.43 -13.34
N GLU A 156 10.95 -7.57 -13.00
CA GLU A 156 12.04 -7.45 -13.96
C GLU A 156 11.99 -8.57 -15.01
N GLU A 157 11.76 -9.82 -14.59
CA GLU A 157 11.65 -10.95 -15.50
C GLU A 157 10.47 -10.79 -16.48
N GLN A 158 9.30 -10.35 -15.98
CA GLN A 158 8.12 -10.12 -16.81
C GLN A 158 8.32 -8.97 -17.80
N LEU A 159 8.95 -7.88 -17.39
CA LEU A 159 9.32 -6.80 -18.32
C LEU A 159 10.26 -7.29 -19.42
N LYS A 160 11.28 -8.10 -19.09
CA LYS A 160 12.16 -8.72 -20.09
C LYS A 160 11.38 -9.58 -21.08
N LYS A 161 10.45 -10.41 -20.59
CA LYS A 161 9.58 -11.24 -21.43
C LYS A 161 8.74 -10.40 -22.39
N ILE A 162 8.15 -9.30 -21.93
CA ILE A 162 7.35 -8.40 -22.78
C ILE A 162 8.22 -7.76 -23.87
N LEU A 163 9.39 -7.23 -23.52
CA LEU A 163 10.31 -6.60 -24.49
C LEU A 163 10.78 -7.61 -25.55
N LEU A 164 11.16 -8.83 -25.16
CA LEU A 164 11.54 -9.90 -26.10
C LEU A 164 10.35 -10.35 -26.97
N ARG A 165 9.12 -10.26 -26.44
CA ARG A 165 7.91 -10.55 -27.22
C ARG A 165 7.67 -9.48 -28.29
N PHE A 166 7.92 -8.21 -28.00
CA PHE A 166 7.89 -7.14 -29.01
C PHE A 166 8.97 -7.33 -30.08
N GLU A 167 10.19 -7.70 -29.70
CA GLU A 167 11.24 -8.09 -30.65
C GLU A 167 10.74 -9.18 -31.61
N TYR A 168 10.11 -10.23 -31.07
CA TYR A 168 9.59 -11.33 -31.88
C TYR A 168 8.53 -10.85 -32.87
N PHE A 169 7.54 -10.08 -32.43
CA PHE A 169 6.45 -9.60 -33.29
C PHE A 169 6.95 -8.69 -34.42
N LEU A 170 7.92 -7.82 -34.13
CA LEU A 170 8.51 -6.94 -35.14
C LEU A 170 9.34 -7.71 -36.18
N LYS A 171 9.96 -8.83 -35.78
CA LYS A 171 10.71 -9.72 -36.70
C LYS A 171 9.79 -10.59 -37.54
N SER A 172 8.70 -11.11 -36.96
CA SER A 172 7.79 -12.02 -37.65
C SER A 172 6.75 -11.28 -38.51
N GLY A 173 6.46 -10.02 -38.21
CA GLY A 173 5.37 -9.26 -38.83
C GLY A 173 3.97 -9.75 -38.42
N ASP A 174 3.88 -10.69 -37.47
CA ASP A 174 2.61 -11.12 -36.88
C ASP A 174 2.38 -10.36 -35.58
N GLY A 175 1.76 -9.19 -35.70
CA GLY A 175 1.49 -8.30 -34.58
C GLY A 175 0.44 -8.81 -33.59
N ARG A 176 -0.15 -10.02 -33.70
CA ARG A 176 -1.24 -10.43 -32.81
C ARG A 176 -0.78 -10.57 -31.35
N ASN A 177 -0.98 -9.51 -30.57
CA ASN A 177 -0.74 -9.45 -29.14
C ASN A 177 -2.03 -9.18 -28.38
N ASP A 178 -2.44 -10.10 -27.52
CA ASP A 178 -3.58 -9.94 -26.60
C ASP A 178 -3.23 -9.14 -25.33
N ALA A 179 -1.99 -8.68 -25.26
CA ALA A 179 -1.38 -7.99 -24.12
C ALA A 179 -1.47 -8.80 -22.82
N ALA A 180 -1.51 -10.15 -22.89
CA ALA A 180 -1.67 -10.99 -21.71
C ALA A 180 -0.55 -10.79 -20.68
N LEU A 181 0.72 -10.76 -21.14
CA LEU A 181 1.89 -10.54 -20.28
C LEU A 181 1.86 -9.16 -19.59
N ILE A 182 1.36 -8.13 -20.28
CA ILE A 182 1.25 -6.76 -19.74
C ILE A 182 0.17 -6.69 -18.67
N LYS A 183 -0.97 -7.39 -18.88
CA LYS A 183 -2.04 -7.52 -17.87
C LYS A 183 -1.60 -8.34 -16.67
N GLU A 184 -0.78 -9.38 -16.88
CA GLU A 184 -0.17 -10.16 -15.80
C GLU A 184 0.79 -9.30 -14.98
N LEU A 185 1.65 -8.54 -15.64
CA LEU A 185 2.56 -7.59 -14.99
C LEU A 185 1.80 -6.52 -14.19
N ASP A 186 0.69 -5.99 -14.70
CA ASP A 186 -0.13 -5.02 -13.97
C ASP A 186 -0.65 -5.60 -12.65
N LYS A 187 -1.11 -6.86 -12.65
CA LYS A 187 -1.55 -7.55 -11.42
C LYS A 187 -0.40 -7.73 -10.43
N ILE A 188 0.78 -8.15 -10.90
CA ILE A 188 1.97 -8.31 -10.06
C ILE A 188 2.35 -6.96 -9.43
N LEU A 189 2.36 -5.88 -10.21
CA LEU A 189 2.67 -4.54 -9.73
C LEU A 189 1.65 -4.01 -8.72
N GLN A 190 0.36 -4.26 -8.93
CA GLN A 190 -0.68 -3.89 -7.96
C GLN A 190 -0.48 -4.61 -6.62
N GLN A 191 -0.14 -5.90 -6.66
CA GLN A 191 0.14 -6.67 -5.44
C GLN A 191 1.42 -6.17 -4.74
N ALA A 192 2.49 -5.92 -5.50
CA ALA A 192 3.74 -5.39 -4.98
C ALA A 192 3.55 -4.01 -4.33
N LEU A 193 2.79 -3.11 -4.97
CA LEU A 193 2.45 -1.79 -4.43
C LEU A 193 1.67 -1.92 -3.11
N GLN A 194 0.63 -2.76 -3.07
CA GLN A 194 -0.12 -3.01 -1.83
C GLN A 194 0.79 -3.51 -0.70
N LEU A 195 1.74 -4.39 -1.03
CA LEU A 195 2.71 -4.91 -0.07
C LEU A 195 3.62 -3.82 0.49
N VAL A 196 4.26 -3.01 -0.37
CA VAL A 196 5.22 -1.98 0.07
C VAL A 196 4.53 -0.84 0.81
N TYR A 197 3.29 -0.48 0.45
CA TYR A 197 2.51 0.49 1.22
C TYR A 197 2.18 -0.02 2.63
N LEU A 198 1.84 -1.31 2.74
CA LEU A 198 1.57 -1.93 4.03
C LEU A 198 2.83 -2.04 4.87
N ASP A 199 3.96 -2.45 4.29
CA ASP A 199 5.25 -2.52 4.97
C ASP A 199 5.71 -1.14 5.46
N HIS A 200 5.60 -0.12 4.61
CA HIS A 200 5.93 1.26 4.97
C HIS A 200 5.16 1.76 6.18
N SER A 201 3.88 1.42 6.28
CA SER A 201 3.05 1.80 7.44
C SER A 201 3.46 1.15 8.77
N ASN A 202 4.30 0.11 8.74
CA ASN A 202 4.79 -0.63 9.92
C ASN A 202 6.13 -0.10 10.46
N HIS A 203 6.83 0.72 9.67
CA HIS A 203 8.09 1.34 10.06
C HIS A 203 7.82 2.81 10.44
N LEU A 204 7.94 3.14 11.74
CA LEU A 204 7.60 4.45 12.29
C LEU A 204 8.73 5.49 12.15
N PHE A 205 9.97 5.05 11.88
CA PHE A 205 11.16 5.89 11.85
C PHE A 205 12.05 5.51 10.66
N HIS A 206 12.51 6.52 9.90
CA HIS A 206 13.40 6.46 8.75
C HIS A 206 13.15 5.33 7.74
N GLN A 207 12.47 5.66 6.65
CA GLN A 207 12.49 4.85 5.45
C GLN A 207 12.73 5.70 4.21
N THR A 208 13.59 5.17 3.35
CA THR A 208 13.64 5.57 1.95
C THR A 208 12.37 5.10 1.27
N ASN A 209 11.66 5.98 0.56
CA ASN A 209 10.49 5.63 -0.27
C ASN A 209 10.88 4.82 -1.53
N TYR A 210 12.06 4.19 -1.54
CA TYR A 210 12.70 3.57 -2.69
C TYR A 210 11.80 2.51 -3.32
N HIS A 211 11.32 1.55 -2.53
CA HIS A 211 10.48 0.46 -3.05
C HIS A 211 9.14 0.96 -3.59
N ILE A 212 8.52 1.95 -2.94
CA ILE A 212 7.27 2.57 -3.43
C ILE A 212 7.52 3.21 -4.79
N HIS A 213 8.48 4.15 -4.87
CA HIS A 213 8.75 4.86 -6.12
C HIS A 213 9.28 3.91 -7.21
N TYR A 214 9.97 2.81 -6.85
CA TYR A 214 10.40 1.80 -7.81
C TYR A 214 9.20 1.13 -8.47
N PHE A 215 8.26 0.59 -7.69
CA PHE A 215 7.09 -0.09 -8.27
C PHE A 215 6.15 0.88 -8.99
N GLU A 216 6.04 2.13 -8.55
CA GLU A 216 5.31 3.18 -9.29
C GLU A 216 5.97 3.49 -10.64
N MET A 217 7.30 3.59 -10.68
CA MET A 217 8.05 3.74 -11.93
C MET A 217 7.79 2.56 -12.87
N ARG A 218 7.83 1.32 -12.36
CA ARG A 218 7.52 0.11 -13.16
C ARG A 218 6.06 0.07 -13.63
N GLN A 219 5.13 0.60 -12.85
CA GLN A 219 3.74 0.75 -13.26
C GLN A 219 3.57 1.77 -14.38
N ALA A 220 4.28 2.91 -14.32
CA ALA A 220 4.30 3.88 -15.41
C ALA A 220 4.89 3.25 -16.70
N GLN A 221 5.99 2.51 -16.56
CA GLN A 221 6.57 1.74 -17.67
C GLN A 221 5.61 0.71 -18.28
N ASN A 222 4.83 0.00 -17.46
CA ASN A 222 3.86 -0.98 -17.95
C ASN A 222 2.72 -0.35 -18.78
N ARG A 223 2.30 0.87 -18.42
CA ARG A 223 1.31 1.64 -19.21
C ARG A 223 1.86 1.97 -20.60
N ILE A 224 3.13 2.38 -20.69
CA ILE A 224 3.78 2.65 -21.98
C ILE A 224 3.88 1.37 -22.82
N LEU A 225 4.22 0.23 -22.21
CA LEU A 225 4.23 -1.06 -22.91
C LEU A 225 2.84 -1.43 -23.45
N GLN A 226 1.77 -1.07 -22.74
CA GLN A 226 0.40 -1.29 -23.20
C GLN A 226 0.10 -0.50 -24.47
N ASP A 227 0.51 0.77 -24.52
CA ASP A 227 0.36 1.63 -25.70
C ASP A 227 1.18 1.09 -26.89
N MET A 228 2.43 0.69 -26.64
CA MET A 228 3.29 0.05 -27.65
C MET A 228 2.67 -1.24 -28.21
N ALA A 229 2.09 -2.09 -27.36
CA ALA A 229 1.45 -3.33 -27.80
C ALA A 229 0.29 -3.05 -28.78
N SER A 230 -0.52 -2.04 -28.50
CA SER A 230 -1.59 -1.61 -29.42
C SER A 230 -1.03 -1.12 -30.75
N ASN A 231 0.08 -0.37 -30.73
CA ASN A 231 0.74 0.10 -31.95
C ASN A 231 1.34 -1.05 -32.77
N ILE A 232 1.97 -2.03 -32.11
CA ILE A 232 2.55 -3.22 -32.77
C ILE A 232 1.47 -4.09 -33.42
N ASN A 233 0.27 -4.21 -32.83
CA ASN A 233 -0.84 -4.96 -33.41
C ASN A 233 -1.26 -4.47 -34.80
N ASN A 234 -1.04 -3.17 -35.06
CA ASN A 234 -1.37 -2.54 -36.34
C ASN A 234 -0.20 -2.63 -37.35
N CYS A 235 0.93 -3.25 -36.96
CA CYS A 235 2.10 -3.43 -37.81
C CYS A 235 1.91 -4.67 -38.71
N HIS A 236 1.62 -4.43 -39.99
CA HIS A 236 1.36 -5.49 -40.97
C HIS A 236 2.53 -5.77 -41.92
N LEU A 237 3.69 -5.12 -41.73
CA LEU A 237 4.82 -5.20 -42.67
C LEU A 237 6.14 -5.41 -41.94
N ALA A 238 6.87 -6.46 -42.34
CA ALA A 238 8.27 -6.63 -42.02
C ALA A 238 9.11 -5.65 -42.86
N ALA A 239 9.19 -4.42 -42.38
CA ALA A 239 10.08 -3.41 -42.95
C ALA A 239 11.50 -3.63 -42.41
N SER A 240 12.54 -3.26 -43.17
CA SER A 240 13.93 -3.31 -42.67
C SER A 240 14.12 -2.56 -41.33
N GLU A 241 13.26 -1.58 -41.11
CA GLU A 241 13.16 -0.71 -39.96
C GLU A 241 12.56 -1.41 -38.73
N SER A 242 11.72 -2.43 -38.90
CA SER A 242 11.20 -3.23 -37.78
C SER A 242 12.32 -4.03 -37.12
N LEU A 243 13.33 -4.46 -37.89
CA LEU A 243 14.51 -5.16 -37.37
C LEU A 243 15.37 -4.28 -36.46
N ILE A 244 15.43 -2.98 -36.73
CA ILE A 244 16.15 -2.01 -35.90
C ILE A 244 15.48 -1.90 -34.54
N LEU A 245 14.17 -1.65 -34.51
CA LEU A 245 13.40 -1.61 -33.27
C LEU A 245 13.43 -2.93 -32.53
N ALA A 246 13.34 -4.06 -33.23
CA ALA A 246 13.46 -5.38 -32.62
C ALA A 246 14.82 -5.55 -31.89
N ARG A 247 15.92 -5.06 -32.48
CA ARG A 247 17.23 -5.07 -31.83
C ARG A 247 17.24 -4.19 -30.56
N LEU A 248 16.67 -2.99 -30.63
CA LEU A 248 16.56 -2.09 -29.48
C LEU A 248 15.76 -2.71 -28.32
N PHE A 249 14.63 -3.35 -28.61
CA PHE A 249 13.84 -4.06 -27.60
C PHE A 249 14.66 -5.20 -26.97
N SER A 250 15.41 -5.96 -27.78
CA SER A 250 16.31 -7.01 -27.30
C SER A 250 17.42 -6.49 -26.39
N GLN A 251 18.09 -5.40 -26.78
CA GLN A 251 19.13 -4.75 -25.99
C GLN A 251 18.56 -4.19 -24.69
N THR A 252 17.40 -3.54 -24.76
CA THR A 252 16.69 -3.03 -23.58
C THR A 252 16.37 -4.17 -22.61
N ALA A 253 15.88 -5.31 -23.09
CA ALA A 253 15.61 -6.48 -22.25
C ALA A 253 16.89 -7.00 -21.56
N LYS A 254 18.02 -7.06 -22.27
CA LYS A 254 19.30 -7.53 -21.72
C LYS A 254 19.88 -6.58 -20.67
N GLN A 255 19.69 -5.28 -20.84
CA GLN A 255 20.22 -4.26 -19.94
C GLN A 255 19.23 -3.89 -18.82
N LEU A 256 18.00 -4.39 -18.85
CA LEU A 256 17.01 -4.15 -17.81
C LEU A 256 17.44 -4.82 -16.51
N SER A 257 18.05 -4.06 -15.61
CA SER A 257 18.41 -4.47 -14.25
C SER A 257 18.16 -3.35 -13.24
N GLN A 258 17.97 -3.68 -11.97
CA GLN A 258 17.99 -2.72 -10.87
C GLN A 258 19.31 -1.95 -10.68
N GLU A 259 20.41 -2.44 -11.25
CA GLU A 259 21.72 -1.83 -11.05
C GLU A 259 22.13 -0.95 -12.23
N ASN A 260 21.42 -1.04 -13.36
CA ASN A 260 21.77 -0.35 -14.58
C ASN A 260 20.76 0.79 -14.88
N PRO A 261 21.17 2.07 -14.84
CA PRO A 261 20.29 3.19 -15.16
C PRO A 261 19.89 3.26 -16.65
N ALA A 262 20.56 2.51 -17.53
CA ALA A 262 20.28 2.41 -18.97
C ALA A 262 20.48 3.72 -19.78
N ARG A 263 21.43 4.57 -19.36
CA ARG A 263 21.76 5.83 -20.06
C ARG A 263 22.23 5.58 -21.50
N ASP A 264 23.10 4.60 -21.69
CA ASP A 264 23.67 4.28 -23.00
C ASP A 264 22.60 3.91 -24.05
N LEU A 265 21.44 3.37 -23.61
CA LEU A 265 20.32 3.06 -24.51
C LEU A 265 19.62 4.33 -25.02
N LEU A 266 19.62 5.43 -24.26
CA LEU A 266 19.06 6.69 -24.73
C LEU A 266 19.91 7.26 -25.88
N ASP A 267 21.23 7.21 -25.75
CA ASP A 267 22.16 7.64 -26.81
C ASP A 267 21.97 6.79 -28.08
N GLU A 268 21.77 5.48 -27.92
CA GLU A 268 21.47 4.58 -29.05
C GLU A 268 20.14 4.94 -29.74
N ILE A 269 19.10 5.24 -28.98
CA ILE A 269 17.79 5.68 -29.49
C ILE A 269 17.90 7.01 -30.24
N ASP A 270 18.63 8.00 -29.70
CA ASP A 270 18.83 9.30 -30.34
C ASP A 270 19.60 9.21 -31.66
N ASN A 271 20.60 8.32 -31.73
CA ASN A 271 21.29 8.01 -32.98
C ASN A 271 20.31 7.45 -34.03
N TYR A 272 19.44 6.52 -33.63
CA TYR A 272 18.43 5.99 -34.54
C TYR A 272 17.42 7.04 -34.98
N LEU A 273 16.95 7.91 -34.08
CA LEU A 273 16.06 9.02 -34.42
C LEU A 273 16.69 9.96 -35.47
N THR A 274 18.00 10.21 -35.38
CA THR A 274 18.74 10.99 -36.38
C THR A 274 18.75 10.29 -37.74
N VAL A 275 19.05 8.99 -37.77
CA VAL A 275 19.01 8.18 -39.01
C VAL A 275 17.62 8.17 -39.65
N PHE A 276 16.55 8.13 -38.85
CA PHE A 276 15.17 8.22 -39.37
C PHE A 276 14.87 9.59 -40.01
N ARG A 277 15.46 10.68 -39.51
CA ARG A 277 15.25 12.05 -40.01
C ARG A 277 15.96 12.31 -41.34
N GLU A 278 17.13 11.72 -41.56
CA GLU A 278 17.94 11.95 -42.76
C GLU A 278 17.47 11.14 -43.99
N ARG A 279 16.49 10.25 -43.81
CA ARG A 279 15.98 9.39 -44.88
C ARG A 279 15.11 10.17 -45.88
N PRO A 280 15.07 9.74 -47.15
CA PRO A 280 14.18 10.33 -48.15
C PRO A 280 12.72 10.20 -47.71
N LEU A 281 11.90 11.18 -48.09
CA LEU A 281 10.46 11.19 -47.79
C LEU A 281 9.78 9.89 -48.28
N PRO A 282 8.75 9.40 -47.55
CA PRO A 282 8.00 8.23 -47.97
C PRO A 282 7.34 8.48 -49.33
N LYS A 283 7.45 7.50 -50.23
CA LYS A 283 6.89 7.58 -51.59
C LYS A 283 5.45 7.11 -51.66
N THR A 284 5.01 6.31 -50.69
CA THR A 284 3.65 5.77 -50.62
C THR A 284 3.02 6.02 -49.26
N ARG A 285 1.67 6.03 -49.21
CA ARG A 285 0.92 6.15 -47.95
C ARG A 285 1.23 5.01 -46.98
N GLN A 286 1.35 3.78 -47.49
CA GLN A 286 1.70 2.61 -46.69
C GLN A 286 3.10 2.75 -46.07
N GLU A 287 4.06 3.29 -46.82
CA GLU A 287 5.40 3.60 -46.32
C GLU A 287 5.36 4.71 -45.26
N PHE A 288 4.55 5.75 -45.46
CA PHE A 288 4.35 6.80 -44.46
C PHE A 288 3.76 6.25 -43.16
N GLU A 289 2.67 5.48 -43.22
CA GLU A 289 2.00 4.89 -42.05
C GLU A 289 2.94 3.96 -41.27
N THR A 290 3.70 3.12 -41.98
CA THR A 290 4.70 2.23 -41.37
C THR A 290 5.80 3.03 -40.66
N ARG A 291 6.37 4.04 -41.33
CA ARG A 291 7.43 4.87 -40.73
C ARG A 291 6.93 5.68 -39.54
N ALA A 292 5.71 6.21 -39.59
CA ALA A 292 5.10 6.95 -38.50
C ALA A 292 4.92 6.08 -37.26
N MET A 293 4.44 4.85 -37.43
CA MET A 293 4.30 3.87 -36.35
C MET A 293 5.65 3.50 -35.73
N LEU A 294 6.67 3.23 -36.55
CA LEU A 294 8.00 2.88 -36.04
C LEU A 294 8.62 4.06 -35.27
N LEU A 295 8.43 5.29 -35.75
CA LEU A 295 8.85 6.48 -35.01
C LEU A 295 8.11 6.61 -33.67
N GLN A 296 6.81 6.33 -33.63
CA GLN A 296 6.05 6.33 -32.38
C GLN A 296 6.58 5.29 -31.39
N LEU A 297 6.80 4.05 -31.83
CA LEU A 297 7.37 2.99 -30.98
C LEU A 297 8.76 3.36 -30.43
N LEU A 298 9.58 4.04 -31.24
CA LEU A 298 10.90 4.50 -30.81
C LEU A 298 10.79 5.59 -29.72
N ARG A 299 9.85 6.53 -29.86
CA ARG A 299 9.56 7.57 -28.85
C ARG A 299 8.96 6.99 -27.57
N ASP A 300 8.10 5.99 -27.70
CA ASP A 300 7.55 5.28 -26.55
C ASP A 300 8.70 4.59 -25.79
N LEU A 301 9.66 3.98 -26.52
CA LEU A 301 10.81 3.30 -25.90
C LEU A 301 11.76 4.28 -25.23
N GLU A 302 12.00 5.43 -25.86
CA GLU A 302 12.73 6.54 -25.27
C GLU A 302 12.09 6.95 -23.93
N THR A 303 10.77 7.13 -23.91
CA THR A 303 10.01 7.51 -22.70
C THR A 303 10.11 6.41 -21.64
N PHE A 304 9.95 5.15 -22.02
CA PHE A 304 10.09 4.00 -21.13
C PHE A 304 11.45 4.00 -20.41
N ILE A 305 12.55 4.25 -21.13
CA ILE A 305 13.90 4.27 -20.56
C ILE A 305 14.13 5.54 -19.74
N ARG A 306 13.63 6.69 -20.19
CA ARG A 306 13.79 7.98 -19.51
C ARG A 306 13.20 7.97 -18.10
N ILE A 307 12.02 7.40 -17.90
CA ILE A 307 11.42 7.26 -16.56
C ILE A 307 12.35 6.49 -15.61
N LYS A 308 13.03 5.44 -16.12
CA LYS A 308 14.02 4.70 -15.33
C LYS A 308 15.22 5.58 -14.98
N VAL A 309 15.80 6.28 -15.96
CA VAL A 309 16.96 7.17 -15.73
C VAL A 309 16.63 8.23 -14.68
N GLU A 310 15.49 8.91 -14.80
CA GLU A 310 15.03 9.92 -13.85
C GLU A 310 14.89 9.37 -12.43
N PHE A 311 14.37 8.14 -12.29
CA PHE A 311 14.31 7.46 -10.99
C PHE A 311 15.70 7.31 -10.36
N TYR A 312 16.71 6.82 -11.08
CA TYR A 312 18.07 6.66 -10.52
C TYR A 312 18.71 7.99 -10.17
N GLU A 313 18.53 9.02 -11.00
CA GLU A 313 19.08 10.35 -10.73
C GLU A 313 18.53 10.97 -9.45
N ASN A 314 17.23 10.80 -9.21
CA ASN A 314 16.59 11.27 -7.99
C ASN A 314 17.15 10.57 -6.75
N TYR A 315 17.39 9.26 -6.82
CA TYR A 315 17.88 8.49 -5.67
C TYR A 315 19.40 8.58 -5.45
N GLN A 316 20.20 8.80 -6.50
CA GLN A 316 21.62 9.12 -6.35
C GLN A 316 21.83 10.46 -5.65
N LYS A 317 21.03 11.49 -5.99
CA LYS A 317 21.08 12.81 -5.33
C LYS A 317 20.69 12.74 -3.85
N VAL A 318 19.73 11.89 -3.50
CA VAL A 318 19.27 11.69 -2.11
C VAL A 318 20.31 10.94 -1.26
N GLN A 319 21.14 10.07 -1.85
CA GLN A 319 22.22 9.38 -1.12
C GLN A 319 23.50 10.22 -0.96
N ALA A 320 23.65 11.29 -1.76
CA ALA A 320 24.81 12.19 -1.71
C ALA A 320 24.65 13.37 -0.73
N ASN A 321 23.44 13.57 -0.20
CA ASN A 321 23.09 14.60 0.80
C ASN A 321 22.81 13.96 2.16
#